data_AF-A0A8T7LLT5-F1
#
_entry.id   AF-A0A8T7LLT5-F1
#
_cell.length_a   1.000
_cell.length_b   1.000
_cell.length_c   1.000
_cell.angle_alpha   90.00
_cell.angle_beta   90.00
_cell.angle_gamma   90.00
#
_symmetry.space_group_name_H-M   'P 1'
#
loop_
_entity.id
_entity.type
_entity.pdbx_description
1 polymer ?
#
loop_
_entity_poly.entity_id
_entity_poly.type
_entity_poly.pdbx_seq_one_letter_code
_entity_poly.pdbx_strand_id
1 'polypeptide(L)'
;MRRFKELLLAALLVVTLLVISSFATVSATKQTDEPPVAPTTASSDELPSMFEEDLGPATRDIPADTDAIIRAALAAFSHRAAAIPAVTVADAAPGNTIPPAAQPVYLPLVLGPPPLPVVVPPGATPAPEPPPPASVTAVLWPEPSIRAGRGATIAYEFRVYNDGRGDAGRTTITLPYNRNHVLPIGSRLDRSAGDWVSELTSSRLTVTFGKLGNGKMRSGIVYFQVNSGLPDNTVIDMRPEFTWSDERSGGSGRGNWAPVLVGGGNDTAAFVWLIVDPASAPASVSRTFFSDRFVPGEHVVTWLNTPGGVVGLPVANAADPSGRVWLTYRPDGLARGTYQLVAHGTRSRLTGVVSFVVR
;
A
#
# COMPACT_ATOMS: atom_id res chain seq x y z
N MET A 1 60.15 -4.67 17.78
CA MET A 1 58.72 -5.06 17.88
C MET A 1 57.81 -4.54 16.75
N ARG A 2 58.34 -4.14 15.57
CA ARG A 2 57.53 -3.73 14.40
C ARG A 2 57.67 -4.64 13.17
N ARG A 3 58.37 -5.78 13.30
CA ARG A 3 58.61 -6.78 12.22
C ARG A 3 58.08 -8.20 12.53
N PHE A 4 57.21 -8.34 13.52
CA PHE A 4 56.62 -9.64 13.91
C PHE A 4 55.10 -9.73 13.66
N LYS A 5 54.48 -8.69 13.09
CA LYS A 5 53.03 -8.64 12.81
C LYS A 5 52.65 -8.82 11.34
N GLU A 6 53.60 -8.77 10.41
CA GLU A 6 53.33 -8.93 8.96
C GLU A 6 53.51 -10.37 8.44
N LEU A 7 53.91 -11.31 9.31
CA LEU A 7 54.19 -12.71 8.93
C LEU A 7 53.11 -13.71 9.38
N LEU A 8 52.00 -13.26 9.97
CA LEU A 8 50.97 -14.16 10.52
C LEU A 8 49.57 -14.04 9.90
N LEU A 9 49.33 -13.15 8.93
CA LEU A 9 48.03 -13.07 8.24
C LEU A 9 48.07 -13.43 6.75
N ALA A 10 49.21 -13.90 6.25
CA ALA A 10 49.37 -14.50 4.93
C ALA A 10 49.21 -16.04 4.93
N ALA A 11 48.70 -16.62 6.03
CA ALA A 11 48.59 -18.07 6.22
C ALA A 11 47.15 -18.56 6.52
N LEU A 12 46.13 -17.83 6.05
CA LEU A 12 44.73 -18.28 6.09
C LEU A 12 44.03 -18.12 4.73
N LEU A 13 44.79 -18.36 3.67
CA LEU A 13 44.31 -18.50 2.30
C LEU A 13 45.08 -19.70 1.74
N VAL A 14 44.37 -20.69 1.18
CA VAL A 14 44.83 -22.02 0.71
C VAL A 14 44.66 -23.11 1.79
N VAL A 15 43.95 -24.20 1.41
CA VAL A 15 43.37 -25.30 2.23
C VAL A 15 41.92 -24.96 2.65
N THR A 16 40.84 -25.38 1.97
CA THR A 16 40.57 -26.69 1.35
C THR A 16 39.47 -26.53 0.29
N LEU A 17 39.79 -26.89 -0.95
CA LEU A 17 38.87 -27.15 -2.05
C LEU A 17 38.84 -28.69 -2.26
N LEU A 18 37.73 -29.22 -2.79
CA LEU A 18 37.42 -30.63 -3.12
C LEU A 18 36.89 -31.56 -2.01
N VAL A 19 35.57 -31.80 -2.04
CA VAL A 19 35.03 -33.17 -2.15
C VAL A 19 33.92 -33.14 -3.21
N ILE A 20 34.12 -33.94 -4.26
CA ILE A 20 33.21 -34.20 -5.37
C ILE A 20 32.54 -35.56 -5.09
N SER A 21 31.29 -35.69 -5.53
CA SER A 21 30.62 -36.92 -6.03
C SER A 21 29.67 -37.67 -5.08
N SER A 22 28.38 -37.69 -5.47
CA SER A 22 27.65 -38.89 -5.93
C SER A 22 26.22 -39.00 -5.40
N PHE A 23 25.39 -39.69 -6.19
CA PHE A 23 23.98 -40.10 -6.01
C PHE A 23 22.93 -39.07 -6.46
N ALA A 24 21.96 -39.37 -7.31
CA ALA A 24 21.68 -40.52 -8.17
C ALA A 24 20.61 -40.08 -9.19
N THR A 25 20.76 -40.52 -10.43
CA THR A 25 19.71 -40.54 -11.45
C THR A 25 18.59 -41.48 -11.06
N VAL A 26 17.33 -41.03 -11.09
CA VAL A 26 16.16 -41.90 -11.12
C VAL A 26 15.50 -41.76 -12.48
N SER A 27 15.51 -42.87 -13.22
CA SER A 27 14.83 -43.06 -14.50
C SER A 27 13.31 -43.13 -14.33
N ALA A 28 12.63 -42.73 -15.39
CA ALA A 28 11.20 -42.80 -15.59
C ALA A 28 10.62 -44.23 -15.47
N THR A 29 9.44 -44.33 -14.87
CA THR A 29 8.46 -45.39 -15.14
C THR A 29 7.14 -44.77 -15.57
N LYS A 30 6.73 -45.18 -16.77
CA LYS A 30 5.45 -44.98 -17.43
C LYS A 30 4.44 -45.94 -16.80
N GLN A 31 3.28 -45.47 -16.33
CA GLN A 31 2.09 -46.32 -16.23
C GLN A 31 0.80 -45.50 -16.34
N THR A 32 -0.08 -46.08 -17.15
CA THR A 32 -1.37 -45.67 -17.68
C THR A 32 -2.53 -45.79 -16.67
N ASP A 33 -3.68 -45.25 -17.09
CA ASP A 33 -5.06 -45.47 -16.64
C ASP A 33 -5.67 -44.50 -15.62
N GLU A 34 -6.51 -43.59 -16.14
CA GLU A 34 -7.59 -42.94 -15.41
C GLU A 34 -8.88 -42.98 -16.26
N PRO A 35 -10.01 -43.54 -15.75
CA PRO A 35 -11.34 -43.37 -16.32
C PRO A 35 -12.26 -42.56 -15.36
N PRO A 36 -13.54 -42.38 -15.70
CA PRO A 36 -14.13 -41.31 -16.49
C PRO A 36 -14.70 -40.15 -15.64
N VAL A 37 -14.88 -39.02 -16.32
CA VAL A 37 -15.54 -37.79 -15.84
C VAL A 37 -17.00 -38.04 -15.41
N ALA A 38 -17.37 -37.50 -14.25
CA ALA A 38 -18.75 -37.36 -13.76
C ALA A 38 -18.95 -35.94 -13.18
N PRO A 39 -20.20 -35.45 -13.03
CA PRO A 39 -20.64 -34.22 -13.66
C PRO A 39 -20.46 -32.95 -12.82
N THR A 40 -20.35 -31.84 -13.57
CA THR A 40 -20.56 -30.46 -13.16
C THR A 40 -21.82 -30.31 -12.29
N THR A 41 -21.61 -29.97 -11.02
CA THR A 41 -22.65 -29.37 -10.17
C THR A 41 -22.47 -27.87 -10.19
N ALA A 42 -23.57 -27.19 -10.48
CA ALA A 42 -23.65 -25.74 -10.59
C ALA A 42 -23.65 -25.07 -9.21
N SER A 43 -22.86 -24.01 -9.12
CA SER A 43 -23.03 -22.75 -8.38
C SER A 43 -23.76 -22.79 -7.03
N SER A 44 -22.98 -22.64 -5.97
CA SER A 44 -23.39 -21.95 -4.75
C SER A 44 -22.46 -20.75 -4.57
N ASP A 45 -23.06 -19.56 -4.54
CA ASP A 45 -22.49 -18.27 -4.17
C ASP A 45 -21.17 -17.84 -4.82
N GLU A 46 -21.33 -17.02 -5.85
CA GLU A 46 -20.31 -16.19 -6.49
C GLU A 46 -19.85 -15.09 -5.51
N LEU A 47 -19.03 -15.47 -4.53
CA LEU A 47 -18.11 -14.51 -3.90
C LEU A 47 -17.08 -14.09 -4.96
N PRO A 48 -16.81 -12.79 -5.14
CA PRO A 48 -15.81 -12.34 -6.10
C PRO A 48 -14.47 -13.02 -5.83
N SER A 49 -13.83 -13.53 -6.88
CA SER A 49 -12.56 -14.27 -6.89
C SER A 49 -11.33 -13.47 -6.41
N MET A 50 -11.51 -12.41 -5.62
CA MET A 50 -10.45 -11.60 -5.03
C MET A 50 -9.71 -12.26 -3.86
N PHE A 51 -10.13 -13.45 -3.39
CA PHE A 51 -9.57 -14.06 -2.17
C PHE A 51 -8.41 -15.03 -2.38
N GLU A 52 -7.97 -15.27 -3.62
CA GLU A 52 -6.80 -16.11 -3.93
C GLU A 52 -5.51 -15.31 -4.17
N GLU A 53 -5.50 -14.02 -3.85
CA GLU A 53 -4.24 -13.27 -3.67
C GLU A 53 -3.65 -13.70 -2.32
N ASP A 54 -2.55 -14.47 -2.37
CA ASP A 54 -1.74 -14.93 -1.24
C ASP A 54 -1.89 -14.02 -0.01
N LEU A 55 -2.73 -14.45 0.96
CA LEU A 55 -3.05 -13.70 2.18
C LEU A 55 -1.80 -13.37 3.02
N GLY A 56 -0.63 -13.87 2.62
CA GLY A 56 0.64 -13.48 3.14
C GLY A 56 0.79 -13.75 4.64
N PRO A 57 1.79 -13.15 5.30
CA PRO A 57 2.10 -13.41 6.71
C PRO A 57 1.02 -12.92 7.70
N ALA A 58 -0.11 -12.36 7.26
CA ALA A 58 -1.18 -11.83 8.10
C ALA A 58 -1.99 -12.91 8.87
N THR A 59 -1.72 -14.19 8.61
CA THR A 59 -2.32 -15.34 9.33
C THR A 59 -1.42 -15.89 10.45
N ARG A 60 -0.22 -15.33 10.66
CA ARG A 60 0.68 -15.76 11.74
C ARG A 60 0.35 -15.07 13.05
N ASP A 61 0.48 -15.81 14.15
CA ASP A 61 0.38 -15.25 15.50
C ASP A 61 1.33 -14.06 15.66
N ILE A 62 0.79 -12.92 16.11
CA ILE A 62 1.60 -11.76 16.49
C ILE A 62 2.21 -12.10 17.87
N PRO A 63 3.55 -12.15 18.00
CA PRO A 63 4.17 -12.43 19.29
C PRO A 63 3.73 -11.40 20.35
N ALA A 64 3.50 -11.85 21.59
CA ALA A 64 3.01 -10.98 22.68
C ALA A 64 3.91 -9.77 22.95
N ASP A 65 5.22 -9.89 22.72
CA ASP A 65 6.19 -8.80 22.85
C ASP A 65 5.99 -7.73 21.76
N THR A 66 5.60 -8.14 20.55
CA THR A 66 5.28 -7.23 19.44
C THR A 66 4.09 -6.35 19.79
N ASP A 67 3.07 -6.88 20.47
CA ASP A 67 1.91 -6.11 20.93
C ASP A 67 2.28 -5.02 21.95
N ALA A 68 3.23 -5.30 22.87
CA ALA A 68 3.71 -4.30 23.83
C ALA A 68 4.49 -3.18 23.13
N ILE A 69 5.36 -3.55 22.19
CA ILE A 69 6.13 -2.61 21.37
C ILE A 69 5.20 -1.74 20.52
N ILE A 70 4.22 -2.36 19.85
CA ILE A 70 3.19 -1.67 19.04
C ILE A 70 2.41 -0.69 19.91
N ARG A 71 1.93 -1.09 21.10
CA ARG A 71 1.16 -0.19 21.98
C ARG A 71 1.97 1.02 22.43
N ALA A 72 3.22 0.83 22.84
CA ALA A 72 4.09 1.94 23.21
C ALA A 72 4.35 2.87 22.01
N ALA A 73 4.59 2.27 20.85
CA ALA A 73 4.81 3.00 19.62
C ALA A 73 3.59 3.82 19.20
N LEU A 74 2.42 3.21 19.34
CA LEU A 74 1.13 3.79 19.03
C LEU A 74 0.77 4.95 19.96
N ALA A 75 1.02 4.81 21.27
CA ALA A 75 0.84 5.90 22.21
C ALA A 75 1.68 7.13 21.83
N ALA A 76 2.92 6.93 21.40
CA ALA A 76 3.77 7.99 20.88
C ALA A 76 3.20 8.63 19.60
N PHE A 77 2.65 7.82 18.68
CA PHE A 77 1.98 8.33 17.48
C PHE A 77 0.71 9.12 17.77
N SER A 78 -0.19 8.60 18.62
CA SER A 78 -1.44 9.25 18.98
C SER A 78 -1.23 10.59 19.71
N HIS A 79 -0.21 10.69 20.56
CA HIS A 79 0.15 11.94 21.22
C HIS A 79 0.56 13.03 20.20
N ARG A 80 1.19 12.65 19.07
CA ARG A 80 1.53 13.58 18.00
C ARG A 80 0.32 13.99 17.17
N ALA A 81 -0.59 13.06 16.87
CA ALA A 81 -1.82 13.37 16.14
C ALA A 81 -2.69 14.41 16.88
N ALA A 82 -2.71 14.36 18.22
CA ALA A 82 -3.39 15.35 19.05
C ALA A 82 -2.75 16.76 19.02
N ALA A 83 -1.47 16.86 18.61
CA ALA A 83 -0.75 18.13 18.52
C ALA A 83 -0.90 18.83 17.14
N ILE A 84 -1.58 18.20 16.17
CA ILE A 84 -1.88 18.81 14.88
C ILE A 84 -3.17 19.65 15.06
N PRO A 85 -3.14 20.98 14.83
CA PRO A 85 -4.34 21.81 14.92
C PRO A 85 -5.42 21.25 13.99
N ALA A 86 -6.66 21.19 14.47
CA ALA A 86 -7.80 20.85 13.63
C ALA A 86 -7.82 21.79 12.42
N VAL A 87 -7.91 21.24 11.21
CA VAL A 87 -8.13 22.03 10.00
C VAL A 87 -9.50 22.67 10.16
N THR A 88 -9.53 23.96 10.50
CA THR A 88 -10.75 24.75 10.45
C THR A 88 -11.16 24.85 9.00
N VAL A 89 -12.25 24.16 8.64
CA VAL A 89 -12.91 24.26 7.34
C VAL A 89 -13.58 25.64 7.26
N ALA A 90 -12.76 26.68 7.08
CA ALA A 90 -13.19 28.05 6.95
C ALA A 90 -12.62 28.60 5.64
N ASP A 91 -12.99 27.95 4.52
CA ASP A 91 -12.92 28.51 3.16
C ASP A 91 -13.75 27.65 2.19
N ALA A 92 -14.97 27.27 2.62
CA ALA A 92 -15.98 26.80 1.69
C ALA A 92 -16.58 28.04 1.00
N ALA A 93 -16.20 28.29 -0.24
CA ALA A 93 -16.77 29.32 -1.08
C ALA A 93 -18.32 29.16 -1.19
N PRO A 94 -19.09 30.25 -1.20
CA PRO A 94 -20.55 30.17 -1.24
C PRO A 94 -21.07 29.85 -2.64
N GLY A 95 -21.93 28.83 -2.72
CA GLY A 95 -23.12 28.75 -3.58
C GLY A 95 -22.98 28.98 -5.08
N ASN A 96 -22.78 27.91 -5.85
CA ASN A 96 -23.24 27.86 -7.24
C ASN A 96 -24.67 27.32 -7.28
N THR A 97 -25.63 28.23 -7.48
CA THR A 97 -27.02 27.92 -7.81
C THR A 97 -27.10 27.28 -9.20
N ILE A 98 -27.69 26.10 -9.28
CA ILE A 98 -28.02 25.41 -10.54
C ILE A 98 -29.17 26.19 -11.22
N PRO A 99 -29.06 26.59 -12.50
CA PRO A 99 -30.17 27.21 -13.21
C PRO A 99 -31.31 26.20 -13.44
N PRO A 100 -32.59 26.60 -13.31
CA PRO A 100 -33.71 25.73 -13.60
C PRO A 100 -33.76 25.36 -15.10
N ALA A 101 -34.14 24.11 -15.39
CA ALA A 101 -34.28 23.58 -16.74
C ALA A 101 -35.34 24.37 -17.52
N ALA A 102 -34.98 24.85 -18.71
CA ALA A 102 -35.89 25.50 -19.63
C ALA A 102 -36.95 24.50 -20.13
N GLN A 103 -38.21 24.93 -20.16
CA GLN A 103 -39.35 24.17 -20.67
C GLN A 103 -39.25 24.01 -22.21
N PRO A 104 -39.60 22.85 -22.77
CA PRO A 104 -39.61 22.67 -24.22
C PRO A 104 -40.77 23.45 -24.86
N VAL A 105 -40.43 24.30 -25.84
CA VAL A 105 -41.40 24.99 -26.71
C VAL A 105 -41.67 24.10 -27.92
N TYR A 106 -42.93 23.70 -28.11
CA TYR A 106 -43.38 22.97 -29.30
C TYR A 106 -43.75 23.96 -30.41
N LEU A 107 -43.01 23.91 -31.53
CA LEU A 107 -43.35 24.63 -32.77
C LEU A 107 -44.15 23.69 -33.69
N PRO A 108 -45.19 24.19 -34.38
CA PRO A 108 -45.91 23.39 -35.38
C PRO A 108 -45.04 23.15 -36.62
N LEU A 109 -44.94 21.89 -37.05
CA LEU A 109 -44.28 21.51 -38.30
C LEU A 109 -45.10 22.00 -39.49
N VAL A 110 -44.51 22.91 -40.29
CA VAL A 110 -44.95 23.21 -41.64
C VAL A 110 -44.30 22.19 -42.58
N LEU A 111 -45.11 21.33 -43.21
CA LEU A 111 -44.64 20.38 -44.24
C LEU A 111 -44.32 21.14 -45.53
N GLY A 112 -43.03 21.38 -45.77
CA GLY A 112 -42.52 21.85 -47.05
C GLY A 112 -42.40 20.72 -48.10
N PRO A 113 -42.28 21.06 -49.39
CA PRO A 113 -42.09 20.09 -50.47
C PRO A 113 -40.78 19.30 -50.32
N PRO A 114 -40.70 18.08 -50.87
CA PRO A 114 -39.57 17.18 -50.68
C PRO A 114 -38.25 17.83 -51.14
N PRO A 115 -37.19 17.78 -50.31
CA PRO A 115 -35.89 18.33 -50.69
C PRO A 115 -35.28 17.51 -51.82
N LEU A 116 -34.56 18.21 -52.71
CA LEU A 116 -33.67 17.62 -53.70
C LEU A 116 -32.69 16.65 -53.03
N PRO A 117 -32.21 15.60 -53.72
CA PRO A 117 -31.28 14.63 -53.16
C PRO A 117 -30.05 15.35 -52.59
N VAL A 118 -29.96 15.38 -51.26
CA VAL A 118 -28.80 15.92 -50.55
C VAL A 118 -27.66 14.94 -50.77
N VAL A 119 -26.65 15.36 -51.51
CA VAL A 119 -25.35 14.67 -51.53
C VAL A 119 -24.77 14.85 -50.13
N VAL A 120 -24.97 13.85 -49.25
CA VAL A 120 -24.38 13.86 -47.91
C VAL A 120 -22.86 13.81 -48.11
N PRO A 121 -22.11 14.85 -47.74
CA PRO A 121 -20.65 14.78 -47.79
C PRO A 121 -20.22 13.55 -46.98
N PRO A 122 -19.16 12.83 -47.41
CA PRO A 122 -18.68 11.66 -46.68
C PRO A 122 -18.56 12.02 -45.20
N GLY A 123 -19.28 11.28 -44.35
CA GLY A 123 -19.33 11.55 -42.92
C GLY A 123 -17.91 11.66 -42.39
N ALA A 124 -17.65 12.71 -41.60
CA ALA A 124 -16.33 12.92 -41.01
C ALA A 124 -15.86 11.60 -40.38
N THR A 125 -14.66 11.14 -40.76
CA THR A 125 -14.05 9.97 -40.15
C THR A 125 -14.10 10.17 -38.63
N PRO A 126 -14.68 9.23 -37.87
CA PRO A 126 -14.71 9.35 -36.42
C PRO A 126 -13.30 9.65 -35.93
N ALA A 127 -13.15 10.72 -35.13
CA ALA A 127 -11.86 10.99 -34.50
C ALA A 127 -11.48 9.74 -33.66
N PRO A 128 -10.21 9.31 -33.68
CA PRO A 128 -9.79 8.17 -32.88
C PRO A 128 -10.13 8.41 -31.41
N GLU A 129 -10.69 7.39 -30.76
CA GLU A 129 -11.04 7.47 -29.34
C GLU A 129 -9.76 7.78 -28.54
N PRO A 130 -9.80 8.75 -27.60
CA PRO A 130 -8.63 9.06 -26.82
C PRO A 130 -8.18 7.85 -26.02
N PRO A 131 -6.85 7.63 -25.88
CA PRO A 131 -6.31 6.54 -25.09
C PRO A 131 -6.87 6.56 -23.66
N PRO A 132 -7.05 5.37 -23.04
CA PRO A 132 -7.52 5.30 -21.66
C PRO A 132 -6.53 5.95 -20.68
N PRO A 133 -6.99 6.55 -19.58
CA PRO A 133 -6.10 7.18 -18.60
C PRO A 133 -5.41 6.15 -17.71
N ALA A 134 -4.23 6.51 -17.19
CA ALA A 134 -3.56 5.77 -16.12
C ALA A 134 -4.14 6.15 -14.75
N SER A 135 -3.99 5.27 -13.76
CA SER A 135 -4.41 5.53 -12.37
C SER A 135 -3.34 5.00 -11.44
N VAL A 136 -2.44 5.89 -11.01
CA VAL A 136 -1.25 5.52 -10.26
C VAL A 136 -1.48 5.63 -8.76
N THR A 137 -1.00 4.65 -8.00
CA THR A 137 -0.93 4.66 -6.54
C THR A 137 0.52 4.44 -6.12
N ALA A 138 1.08 5.33 -5.27
CA ALA A 138 2.39 5.15 -4.67
C ALA A 138 2.27 4.81 -3.18
N VAL A 139 2.98 3.77 -2.76
CA VAL A 139 3.03 3.26 -1.40
C VAL A 139 4.47 3.26 -0.91
N LEU A 140 4.66 3.62 0.35
CA LEU A 140 5.94 3.63 1.04
C LEU A 140 5.94 2.59 2.15
N TRP A 141 6.93 1.71 2.14
CA TRP A 141 7.09 0.62 3.11
C TRP A 141 8.49 0.67 3.76
N PRO A 142 8.60 1.02 5.05
CA PRO A 142 9.86 1.01 5.76
C PRO A 142 10.27 -0.39 6.24
N GLU A 143 11.57 -0.65 6.26
CA GLU A 143 12.20 -1.78 6.93
C GLU A 143 13.41 -1.26 7.72
N PRO A 144 13.41 -1.33 9.07
CA PRO A 144 12.34 -1.85 9.93
C PRO A 144 11.06 -0.97 9.89
N SER A 145 9.88 -1.59 9.99
CA SER A 145 8.59 -0.90 9.81
C SER A 145 7.99 -0.30 11.09
N ILE A 146 8.53 -0.67 12.27
CA ILE A 146 8.03 -0.21 13.58
C ILE A 146 9.01 0.76 14.21
N ARG A 147 10.24 0.29 14.43
CA ARG A 147 11.26 0.96 15.22
C ARG A 147 12.61 0.72 14.61
N ALA A 148 13.44 1.74 14.58
CA ALA A 148 14.82 1.66 14.13
C ALA A 148 15.77 2.09 15.24
N GLY A 149 16.92 1.41 15.29
CA GLY A 149 18.04 1.77 16.14
C GLY A 149 18.61 3.14 15.77
N ARG A 150 19.12 3.85 16.78
CA ARG A 150 19.96 5.04 16.57
C ARG A 150 21.21 4.65 15.76
N GLY A 151 21.52 5.38 14.69
CA GLY A 151 22.62 5.03 13.78
C GLY A 151 22.31 3.88 12.81
N ALA A 152 21.17 3.19 12.96
CA ALA A 152 20.78 2.10 12.09
C ALA A 152 20.31 2.61 10.72
N THR A 153 20.14 1.68 9.78
CA THR A 153 19.62 1.97 8.44
C THR A 153 18.14 1.63 8.38
N ILE A 154 17.33 2.54 7.82
CA ILE A 154 15.97 2.28 7.38
C ILE A 154 15.96 2.19 5.86
N ALA A 155 15.45 1.09 5.32
CA ALA A 155 15.17 0.94 3.91
C ALA A 155 13.71 1.33 3.65
N TYR A 156 13.49 2.39 2.89
CA TYR A 156 12.16 2.78 2.42
C TYR A 156 11.94 2.24 1.02
N GLU A 157 11.09 1.22 0.89
CA GLU A 157 10.63 0.69 -0.38
C GLU A 157 9.45 1.52 -0.90
N PHE A 158 9.61 2.09 -2.09
CA PHE A 158 8.55 2.67 -2.89
C PHE A 158 7.92 1.57 -3.73
N ARG A 159 6.60 1.42 -3.69
CA ARG A 159 5.82 0.53 -4.56
C ARG A 159 4.84 1.38 -5.35
N VAL A 160 4.89 1.29 -6.67
CA VAL A 160 4.08 2.10 -7.59
C VAL A 160 3.21 1.18 -8.41
N TYR A 161 1.90 1.30 -8.25
CA TYR A 161 0.88 0.53 -8.95
C TYR A 161 0.21 1.40 -10.01
N ASN A 162 -0.09 0.84 -11.17
CA ASN A 162 -0.98 1.47 -12.15
C ASN A 162 -2.22 0.59 -12.33
N ASP A 163 -3.30 0.94 -11.64
CA ASP A 163 -4.59 0.24 -11.71
C ASP A 163 -5.49 0.85 -12.82
N GLY A 164 -4.98 1.82 -13.58
CA GLY A 164 -5.67 2.44 -14.69
C GLY A 164 -5.61 1.62 -15.96
N ARG A 165 -6.50 1.94 -16.91
CA ARG A 165 -6.56 1.24 -18.20
C ARG A 165 -5.46 1.68 -19.18
N GLY A 166 -4.87 2.86 -18.97
CA GLY A 166 -3.76 3.41 -19.74
C GLY A 166 -2.40 3.19 -19.11
N ASP A 167 -1.35 3.46 -19.88
CA ASP A 167 0.04 3.45 -19.40
C ASP A 167 0.41 4.81 -18.76
N ALA A 168 1.13 4.78 -17.65
CA ALA A 168 1.80 5.97 -17.14
C ALA A 168 3.19 6.08 -17.79
N GLY A 169 3.49 7.21 -18.44
CA GLY A 169 4.77 7.45 -19.10
C GLY A 169 5.93 7.69 -18.13
N ARG A 170 5.67 8.41 -17.04
CA ARG A 170 6.65 8.71 -15.98
C ARG A 170 5.90 8.96 -14.68
N THR A 171 6.39 8.42 -13.58
CA THR A 171 5.89 8.73 -12.23
C THR A 171 7.00 9.37 -11.41
N THR A 172 6.73 10.49 -10.76
CA THR A 172 7.68 11.19 -9.89
C THR A 172 7.15 11.16 -8.47
N ILE A 173 7.94 10.62 -7.55
CA ILE A 173 7.62 10.56 -6.12
C ILE A 173 8.52 11.53 -5.38
N THR A 174 7.89 12.41 -4.61
CA THR A 174 8.51 13.38 -3.72
C THR A 174 8.39 12.89 -2.29
N LEU A 175 9.51 12.61 -1.64
CA LEU A 175 9.57 12.21 -0.24
C LEU A 175 10.18 13.34 0.60
N PRO A 176 9.37 14.09 1.38
CA PRO A 176 9.89 15.01 2.38
C PRO A 176 10.60 14.22 3.49
N TYR A 177 11.71 14.73 4.00
CA TYR A 177 12.40 14.15 5.15
C TYR A 177 13.06 15.23 6.01
N ASN A 178 13.25 14.93 7.30
CA ASN A 178 14.00 15.81 8.20
C ASN A 178 15.46 15.33 8.29
N ARG A 179 16.40 16.13 7.78
CA ARG A 179 17.84 15.80 7.81
C ARG A 179 18.43 15.69 9.22
N ASN A 180 17.80 16.32 10.21
CA ASN A 180 18.17 16.14 11.61
C ASN A 180 17.77 14.76 12.13
N HIS A 181 16.81 14.09 11.48
CA HIS A 181 16.36 12.75 11.86
C HIS A 181 17.08 11.67 11.06
N VAL A 182 17.17 11.85 9.73
CA VAL A 182 17.70 10.82 8.83
C VAL A 182 18.55 11.42 7.71
N LEU A 183 19.53 10.65 7.25
CA LEU A 183 20.39 11.01 6.12
C LEU A 183 20.25 9.95 5.00
N PRO A 184 19.90 10.32 3.76
CA PRO A 184 19.95 9.39 2.63
C PRO A 184 21.39 8.91 2.41
N ILE A 185 21.61 7.59 2.37
CA ILE A 185 22.93 6.97 2.21
C ILE A 185 23.06 6.08 0.97
N GLY A 186 21.97 5.78 0.27
CA GLY A 186 22.01 5.00 -0.97
C GLY A 186 20.64 4.69 -1.54
N SER A 187 20.61 4.03 -2.69
CA SER A 187 19.37 3.58 -3.33
C SER A 187 19.59 2.31 -4.17
N ARG A 188 18.56 1.48 -4.28
CA ARG A 188 18.47 0.34 -5.20
C ARG A 188 17.26 0.55 -6.12
N LEU A 189 17.55 0.94 -7.36
CA LEU A 189 16.56 1.31 -8.39
C LEU A 189 16.91 0.64 -9.71
N ASP A 190 15.91 0.27 -10.50
CA ASP A 190 16.12 -0.32 -11.83
C ASP A 190 16.33 0.78 -12.88
N ARG A 191 17.61 1.14 -13.06
CA ARG A 191 18.03 2.12 -14.08
C ARG A 191 17.71 1.69 -15.50
N SER A 192 17.68 0.38 -15.78
CA SER A 192 17.44 -0.13 -17.13
C SER A 192 16.01 0.13 -17.59
N ALA A 193 15.07 0.15 -16.65
CA ALA A 193 13.69 0.53 -16.88
C ALA A 193 13.39 2.00 -16.47
N GLY A 194 14.44 2.83 -16.36
CA GLY A 194 14.33 4.29 -16.22
C GLY A 194 14.09 4.79 -14.80
N ASP A 195 14.41 4.01 -13.77
CA ASP A 195 14.29 4.46 -12.38
C ASP A 195 15.57 5.10 -11.87
N TRP A 196 15.45 6.25 -11.21
CA TRP A 196 16.58 6.91 -10.56
C TRP A 196 16.12 7.87 -9.46
N VAL A 197 17.04 8.28 -8.58
CA VAL A 197 16.87 9.46 -7.73
C VAL A 197 17.12 10.68 -8.61
N SER A 198 16.08 11.48 -8.86
CA SER A 198 16.13 12.63 -9.77
C SER A 198 16.54 13.92 -9.07
N GLU A 199 16.32 14.01 -7.76
CA GLU A 199 16.65 15.18 -6.98
C GLU A 199 16.95 14.79 -5.53
N LEU A 200 17.94 15.43 -4.93
CA LEU A 200 18.25 15.30 -3.51
C LEU A 200 18.60 16.68 -2.96
N THR A 201 17.77 17.17 -2.05
CA THR A 201 17.96 18.42 -1.32
C THR A 201 18.16 18.14 0.16
N SER A 202 18.26 19.17 1.00
CA SER A 202 18.37 19.02 2.45
C SER A 202 17.08 18.62 3.16
N SER A 203 15.91 18.68 2.50
CA SER A 203 14.60 18.41 3.11
C SER A 203 13.70 17.51 2.26
N ARG A 204 14.14 17.15 1.07
CA ARG A 204 13.35 16.39 0.10
C ARG A 204 14.24 15.52 -0.76
N LEU A 205 13.74 14.32 -1.04
CA LEU A 205 14.28 13.40 -2.04
C LEU A 205 13.20 13.15 -3.10
N THR A 206 13.58 13.20 -4.37
CA THR A 206 12.67 12.91 -5.50
C THR A 206 13.16 11.64 -6.21
N VAL A 207 12.29 10.63 -6.34
CA VAL A 207 12.51 9.42 -7.14
C VAL A 207 11.66 9.50 -8.40
N THR A 208 12.26 9.23 -9.55
CA THR A 208 11.53 9.10 -10.81
C THR A 208 11.50 7.63 -11.21
N PHE A 209 10.30 7.15 -11.51
CA PHE A 209 10.05 5.88 -12.17
C PHE A 209 9.76 6.11 -13.64
N GLY A 210 10.33 5.26 -14.49
CA GLY A 210 10.07 5.24 -15.94
C GLY A 210 8.64 4.84 -16.31
N LYS A 211 8.47 4.32 -17.53
CA LYS A 211 7.16 3.89 -18.03
C LYS A 211 6.60 2.76 -17.15
N LEU A 212 5.34 2.90 -16.76
CA LEU A 212 4.59 1.94 -15.96
C LEU A 212 3.31 1.53 -16.72
N GLY A 213 3.32 0.31 -17.26
CA GLY A 213 2.18 -0.21 -18.01
C GLY A 213 0.92 -0.40 -17.17
N ASN A 214 -0.24 -0.49 -17.84
CA ASN A 214 -1.51 -0.89 -17.21
C ASN A 214 -1.37 -2.21 -16.43
N GLY A 215 -1.87 -2.23 -15.19
CA GLY A 215 -1.92 -3.39 -14.31
C GLY A 215 -0.54 -3.82 -13.79
N LYS A 216 0.50 -3.01 -14.03
CA LYS A 216 1.87 -3.29 -13.59
C LYS A 216 2.16 -2.61 -12.26
N MET A 217 3.14 -3.18 -11.57
CA MET A 217 3.76 -2.62 -10.39
C MET A 217 5.26 -2.47 -10.62
N ARG A 218 5.85 -1.43 -10.03
CA ARG A 218 7.30 -1.26 -9.92
C ARG A 218 7.69 -0.92 -8.50
N SER A 219 8.90 -1.31 -8.10
CA SER A 219 9.44 -0.98 -6.79
C SER A 219 10.88 -0.51 -6.82
N GLY A 220 11.26 0.23 -5.78
CA GLY A 220 12.57 0.82 -5.61
C GLY A 220 12.86 1.10 -4.16
N ILE A 221 14.12 1.02 -3.72
CA ILE A 221 14.50 1.24 -2.32
C ILE A 221 15.42 2.44 -2.20
N VAL A 222 15.18 3.27 -1.18
CA VAL A 222 16.13 4.28 -0.70
C VAL A 222 16.51 3.96 0.74
N TYR A 223 17.81 3.99 1.03
CA TYR A 223 18.36 3.74 2.34
C TYR A 223 18.65 5.05 3.06
N PHE A 224 18.21 5.13 4.31
CA PHE A 224 18.41 6.27 5.20
C PHE A 224 19.15 5.80 6.46
N GLN A 225 20.16 6.54 6.89
CA GLN A 225 20.76 6.35 8.21
C GLN A 225 20.03 7.20 9.25
N VAL A 226 19.63 6.59 10.36
CA VAL A 226 19.02 7.26 11.51
C VAL A 226 20.08 8.03 12.28
N ASN A 227 19.83 9.29 12.61
CA ASN A 227 20.73 10.07 13.42
C ASN A 227 20.88 9.44 14.83
N SER A 228 22.12 9.22 15.25
CA SER A 228 22.42 8.56 16.52
C SER A 228 22.05 9.40 17.76
N GLY A 229 21.90 10.72 17.61
CA GLY A 229 21.56 11.66 18.68
C GLY A 229 20.07 11.81 18.97
N LEU A 230 19.18 11.11 18.27
CA LEU A 230 17.74 11.27 18.46
C LEU A 230 17.28 10.66 19.79
N PRO A 231 16.34 11.30 20.51
CA PRO A 231 15.66 10.70 21.66
C PRO A 231 14.87 9.45 21.29
N ASP A 232 14.66 8.56 22.26
CA ASP A 232 13.72 7.44 22.09
C ASP A 232 12.30 7.96 21.81
N ASN A 233 11.55 7.18 21.03
CA ASN A 233 10.20 7.50 20.56
C ASN A 233 10.12 8.74 19.66
N THR A 234 11.26 9.26 19.16
CA THR A 234 11.23 10.23 18.08
C THR A 234 10.57 9.61 16.85
N VAL A 235 9.60 10.30 16.26
CA VAL A 235 8.92 9.88 15.05
C VAL A 235 9.69 10.34 13.82
N ILE A 236 10.19 9.39 13.03
CA ILE A 236 10.67 9.63 11.67
C ILE A 236 9.44 9.63 10.77
N ASP A 237 8.98 10.84 10.43
CA ASP A 237 7.78 11.07 9.65
C ASP A 237 8.07 11.01 8.15
N MET A 238 7.39 10.11 7.45
CA MET A 238 7.53 9.95 6.01
C MET A 238 6.16 9.81 5.36
N ARG A 239 5.90 10.69 4.39
CA ARG A 239 4.70 10.62 3.55
C ARG A 239 5.02 11.14 2.16
N PRO A 240 4.99 10.29 1.13
CA PRO A 240 5.30 10.75 -0.22
C PRO A 240 4.11 11.47 -0.85
N GLU A 241 4.43 12.41 -1.73
CA GLU A 241 3.53 12.95 -2.74
C GLU A 241 4.00 12.45 -4.10
N PHE A 242 3.09 12.30 -5.06
CA PHE A 242 3.48 11.82 -6.38
C PHE A 242 2.68 12.46 -7.50
N THR A 243 3.30 12.51 -8.67
CA THR A 243 2.68 12.90 -9.93
C THR A 243 3.00 11.85 -10.99
N TRP A 244 2.13 11.69 -11.97
CA TRP A 244 2.42 10.87 -13.15
C TRP A 244 1.98 11.61 -14.42
N SER A 245 2.59 11.25 -15.55
CA SER A 245 2.17 11.68 -16.89
C SER A 245 1.56 10.49 -17.63
N ASP A 246 0.54 10.74 -18.45
CA ASP A 246 -0.03 9.79 -19.42
C ASP A 246 -0.37 10.53 -20.73
N GLU A 247 -1.00 9.84 -21.69
CA GLU A 247 -1.34 10.40 -23.02
C GLU A 247 -2.47 11.44 -23.00
N ARG A 248 -3.14 11.67 -21.85
CA ARG A 248 -4.16 12.71 -21.70
C ARG A 248 -3.62 13.94 -20.97
N SER A 249 -3.29 13.78 -19.69
CA SER A 249 -2.91 14.89 -18.81
C SER A 249 -2.12 14.48 -17.57
N GLY A 250 -2.00 13.16 -17.31
CA GLY A 250 -1.42 12.66 -16.07
C GLY A 250 -2.32 12.87 -14.86
N GLY A 251 -1.71 12.85 -13.68
CA GLY A 251 -2.39 13.08 -12.41
C GLY A 251 -1.43 13.27 -11.24
N SER A 252 -2.01 13.43 -10.05
CA SER A 252 -1.25 13.57 -8.81
C SER A 252 -1.98 12.92 -7.64
N GLY A 253 -1.23 12.61 -6.58
CA GLY A 253 -1.77 12.00 -5.38
C GLY A 253 -0.80 12.08 -4.20
N ARG A 254 -1.26 11.56 -3.07
CA ARG A 254 -0.46 11.39 -1.85
C ARG A 254 -0.41 9.91 -1.52
N GLY A 255 0.75 9.41 -1.11
CA GLY A 255 0.87 8.04 -0.63
C GLY A 255 0.40 7.89 0.82
N ASN A 256 0.61 6.68 1.33
CA ASN A 256 0.36 6.37 2.73
C ASN A 256 1.33 7.11 3.66
N TRP A 257 0.91 7.24 4.92
CA TRP A 257 1.80 7.65 6.00
C TRP A 257 2.59 6.44 6.51
N ALA A 258 3.92 6.52 6.52
CA ALA A 258 4.79 5.40 6.84
C ALA A 258 5.88 5.76 7.86
N PRO A 259 5.51 6.20 9.07
CA PRO A 259 6.48 6.61 10.06
C PRO A 259 7.15 5.42 10.76
N VAL A 260 8.37 5.67 11.24
CA VAL A 260 9.19 4.73 12.03
C VAL A 260 9.60 5.42 13.34
N LEU A 261 9.59 4.70 14.45
CA LEU A 261 10.08 5.24 15.72
C LEU A 261 11.58 5.02 15.90
N VAL A 262 12.22 5.93 16.60
CA VAL A 262 13.59 5.73 17.08
C VAL A 262 13.56 4.99 18.42
N GLY A 263 14.41 3.97 18.57
CA GLY A 263 14.61 3.33 19.87
C GLY A 263 15.83 2.40 19.92
N GLY A 264 15.83 1.47 20.87
CA GLY A 264 16.97 0.58 21.16
C GLY A 264 17.17 -0.60 20.19
N GLY A 265 16.37 -0.75 19.14
CA GLY A 265 16.40 -1.92 18.27
C GLY A 265 15.68 -1.71 16.93
N ASN A 266 15.73 -2.74 16.08
CA ASN A 266 15.06 -2.79 14.78
C ASN A 266 13.87 -3.74 14.88
N ASP A 267 12.66 -3.18 14.87
CA ASP A 267 11.41 -3.95 14.97
C ASP A 267 10.64 -3.82 13.65
N THR A 268 10.20 -4.93 13.08
CA THR A 268 9.41 -4.96 11.84
C THR A 268 8.11 -5.76 12.03
N ALA A 269 7.08 -5.34 11.31
CA ALA A 269 5.84 -6.07 11.09
C ALA A 269 5.54 -6.08 9.60
N ALA A 270 4.96 -7.19 9.12
CA ALA A 270 4.51 -7.35 7.74
C ALA A 270 3.14 -6.70 7.47
N PHE A 271 2.64 -5.90 8.41
CA PHE A 271 1.34 -5.22 8.37
C PHE A 271 1.47 -3.80 8.94
N VAL A 272 0.57 -2.91 8.53
CA VAL A 272 0.39 -1.62 9.19
C VAL A 272 -0.46 -1.80 10.45
N TRP A 273 -0.33 -0.93 11.44
CA TRP A 273 -1.07 -1.15 12.68
C TRP A 273 -2.46 -0.55 12.62
N LEU A 274 -3.38 -1.26 13.27
CA LEU A 274 -4.67 -0.74 13.69
C LEU A 274 -4.65 -0.55 15.22
N ILE A 275 -5.43 0.41 15.69
CA ILE A 275 -5.81 0.58 17.09
C ILE A 275 -7.19 -0.01 17.26
N VAL A 276 -7.51 -0.53 18.44
CA VAL A 276 -8.86 -0.92 18.82
C VAL A 276 -9.22 -0.35 20.18
N ASP A 277 -10.44 0.19 20.30
CA ASP A 277 -11.02 0.63 21.57
C ASP A 277 -12.51 0.24 21.67
N PRO A 278 -12.95 -0.43 22.75
CA PRO A 278 -12.12 -1.09 23.75
C PRO A 278 -11.42 -2.34 23.19
N ALA A 279 -10.15 -2.53 23.53
CA ALA A 279 -9.40 -3.73 23.13
C ALA A 279 -9.96 -5.03 23.76
N SER A 280 -10.74 -4.92 24.83
CA SER A 280 -11.35 -6.07 25.47
C SER A 280 -12.65 -5.71 26.17
N ALA A 281 -13.74 -6.40 25.81
CA ALA A 281 -15.11 -6.15 26.27
C ALA A 281 -16.01 -7.37 25.97
N PRO A 282 -17.25 -7.42 26.46
CA PRO A 282 -18.23 -8.41 26.02
C PRO A 282 -18.52 -8.35 24.51
N ALA A 283 -19.14 -9.41 23.97
CA ALA A 283 -19.54 -9.50 22.55
C ALA A 283 -20.50 -8.38 22.13
N SER A 284 -21.37 -7.94 23.05
CA SER A 284 -22.41 -6.93 22.81
C SER A 284 -21.89 -5.48 22.71
N VAL A 285 -20.59 -5.24 22.95
CA VAL A 285 -20.00 -3.90 22.96
C VAL A 285 -19.35 -3.60 21.61
N SER A 286 -19.78 -2.50 20.97
CA SER A 286 -19.14 -1.98 19.77
C SER A 286 -17.70 -1.58 20.05
N ARG A 287 -16.82 -1.85 19.09
CA ARG A 287 -15.41 -1.48 19.11
C ARG A 287 -15.11 -0.61 17.91
N THR A 288 -14.30 0.41 18.12
CA THR A 288 -13.79 1.27 17.05
C THR A 288 -12.35 0.91 16.76
N PHE A 289 -12.07 0.65 15.49
CA PHE A 289 -10.75 0.35 14.97
C PHE A 289 -10.26 1.54 14.15
N PHE A 290 -8.98 1.89 14.30
CA PHE A 290 -8.42 3.08 13.66
C PHE A 290 -7.05 2.81 13.05
N SER A 291 -6.80 3.36 11.86
CA SER A 291 -5.45 3.50 11.31
C SER A 291 -5.35 4.78 10.49
N ASP A 292 -4.16 5.34 10.40
CA ASP A 292 -3.80 6.49 9.59
C ASP A 292 -2.78 6.14 8.49
N ARG A 293 -2.63 4.84 8.22
CA ARG A 293 -1.58 4.28 7.36
C ARG A 293 -2.04 3.94 5.95
N PHE A 294 -3.28 4.25 5.58
CA PHE A 294 -3.80 3.97 4.24
C PHE A 294 -3.54 5.14 3.28
N VAL A 295 -3.66 4.90 1.98
CA VAL A 295 -3.60 5.91 0.93
C VAL A 295 -4.92 6.72 0.96
N PRO A 296 -4.85 8.07 0.92
CA PRO A 296 -6.05 8.92 0.92
C PRO A 296 -7.11 8.53 -0.11
N GLY A 297 -8.36 8.38 0.34
CA GLY A 297 -9.51 8.05 -0.50
C GLY A 297 -9.61 6.59 -0.93
N GLU A 298 -8.74 5.68 -0.46
CA GLU A 298 -8.85 4.27 -0.86
C GLU A 298 -9.96 3.55 -0.09
N HIS A 299 -10.59 2.56 -0.73
CA HIS A 299 -11.53 1.69 -0.04
C HIS A 299 -10.77 0.68 0.82
N VAL A 300 -11.26 0.46 2.03
CA VAL A 300 -10.72 -0.52 2.97
C VAL A 300 -11.78 -1.60 3.20
N VAL A 301 -11.43 -2.83 2.86
CA VAL A 301 -12.25 -4.03 3.13
C VAL A 301 -11.78 -4.71 4.41
N THR A 302 -12.66 -5.41 5.12
CA THR A 302 -12.30 -6.04 6.39
C THR A 302 -12.79 -7.47 6.53
N TRP A 303 -12.06 -8.23 7.35
CA TRP A 303 -12.44 -9.57 7.79
C TRP A 303 -11.91 -9.81 9.21
N LEU A 304 -12.39 -10.88 9.83
CA LEU A 304 -11.87 -11.39 11.10
C LEU A 304 -11.06 -12.65 10.89
N ASN A 305 -9.92 -12.74 11.57
CA ASN A 305 -9.33 -14.03 11.90
C ASN A 305 -9.95 -14.49 13.22
N THR A 306 -10.64 -15.63 13.17
CA THR A 306 -11.24 -16.30 14.34
C THR A 306 -10.50 -17.61 14.62
N PRO A 307 -10.65 -18.20 15.81
CA PRO A 307 -10.12 -19.55 16.06
C PRO A 307 -10.63 -20.62 15.08
N GLY A 308 -11.78 -20.40 14.43
CA GLY A 308 -12.37 -21.30 13.44
C GLY A 308 -12.05 -20.96 11.98
N GLY A 309 -11.24 -19.94 11.72
CA GLY A 309 -10.89 -19.49 10.36
C GLY A 309 -11.25 -18.03 10.07
N VAL A 310 -11.27 -17.67 8.79
CA VAL A 310 -11.50 -16.31 8.30
C VAL A 310 -12.99 -16.06 8.07
N VAL A 311 -13.49 -14.92 8.56
CA VAL A 311 -14.89 -14.50 8.39
C VAL A 311 -14.93 -13.09 7.81
N GLY A 312 -15.53 -12.92 6.63
CA GLY A 312 -15.73 -11.61 6.02
C GLY A 312 -16.62 -10.71 6.87
N LEU A 313 -16.32 -9.41 6.91
CA LEU A 313 -17.12 -8.43 7.66
C LEU A 313 -17.85 -7.47 6.71
N PRO A 314 -19.12 -7.12 6.99
CA PRO A 314 -19.83 -6.05 6.28
C PRO A 314 -19.41 -4.67 6.79
N VAL A 315 -18.14 -4.51 7.18
CA VAL A 315 -17.57 -3.25 7.67
C VAL A 315 -16.51 -2.82 6.67
N ALA A 316 -16.83 -1.77 5.91
CA ALA A 316 -15.91 -1.18 4.95
C ALA A 316 -16.03 0.33 5.04
N ASN A 317 -14.93 1.03 4.83
CA ASN A 317 -14.93 2.48 4.80
C ASN A 317 -13.87 2.99 3.81
N ALA A 318 -14.04 4.19 3.31
CA ALA A 318 -12.99 4.86 2.57
C ALA A 318 -12.03 5.55 3.56
N ALA A 319 -10.74 5.48 3.30
CA ALA A 319 -9.77 6.31 4.00
C ALA A 319 -10.03 7.78 3.67
N ASP A 320 -9.99 8.65 4.67
CA ASP A 320 -10.22 10.09 4.50
C ASP A 320 -9.08 10.75 3.66
N PRO A 321 -9.16 12.05 3.34
CA PRO A 321 -8.09 12.75 2.60
C PRO A 321 -6.71 12.74 3.27
N SER A 322 -6.63 12.34 4.54
CA SER A 322 -5.38 12.15 5.28
C SER A 322 -4.96 10.68 5.39
N GLY A 323 -5.67 9.74 4.75
CA GLY A 323 -5.38 8.31 4.82
C GLY A 323 -5.87 7.63 6.10
N ARG A 324 -6.77 8.28 6.84
CA ARG A 324 -7.32 7.79 8.11
C ARG A 324 -8.59 7.00 7.89
N VAL A 325 -8.73 5.89 8.59
CA VAL A 325 -9.91 5.04 8.55
C VAL A 325 -10.38 4.77 9.98
N TRP A 326 -11.70 4.88 10.18
CA TRP A 326 -12.38 4.42 11.39
C TRP A 326 -13.39 3.36 10.98
N LEU A 327 -13.31 2.21 11.65
CA LEU A 327 -14.17 1.05 11.40
C LEU A 327 -14.86 0.74 12.73
N THR A 328 -16.19 0.66 12.74
CA THR A 328 -16.93 0.28 13.94
C THR A 328 -17.51 -1.11 13.74
N TYR A 329 -17.18 -2.02 14.65
CA TYR A 329 -17.64 -3.41 14.58
C TYR A 329 -18.10 -3.87 15.97
N ARG A 330 -19.24 -4.55 16.00
CA ARG A 330 -19.79 -5.18 17.20
C ARG A 330 -19.72 -6.70 17.01
N PRO A 331 -18.91 -7.42 17.80
CA PRO A 331 -18.72 -8.87 17.67
C PRO A 331 -19.89 -9.69 18.23
N ASP A 332 -21.12 -9.38 17.83
CA ASP A 332 -22.31 -10.11 18.30
C ASP A 332 -22.22 -11.59 17.92
N GLY A 333 -22.55 -12.46 18.87
CA GLY A 333 -22.55 -13.91 18.65
C GLY A 333 -21.17 -14.55 18.61
N LEU A 334 -20.08 -13.78 18.70
CA LEU A 334 -18.75 -14.37 18.88
C LEU A 334 -18.60 -14.95 20.29
N ALA A 335 -18.01 -16.14 20.37
CA ALA A 335 -17.64 -16.75 21.64
C ALA A 335 -16.57 -15.93 22.36
N ARG A 336 -16.33 -16.26 23.63
CA ARG A 336 -15.20 -15.71 24.38
C ARG A 336 -13.89 -16.16 23.73
N GLY A 337 -12.95 -15.23 23.53
CA GLY A 337 -11.68 -15.55 22.89
C GLY A 337 -10.93 -14.33 22.37
N THR A 338 -9.78 -14.60 21.75
CA THR A 338 -8.96 -13.60 21.04
C THR A 338 -9.27 -13.67 19.56
N TYR A 339 -9.44 -12.51 18.96
CA TYR A 339 -9.76 -12.32 17.55
C TYR A 339 -8.82 -11.28 16.96
N GLN A 340 -8.61 -11.32 15.64
CA GLN A 340 -7.92 -10.25 14.94
C GLN A 340 -8.89 -9.62 13.93
N LEU A 341 -8.96 -8.29 13.92
CA LEU A 341 -9.56 -7.57 12.80
C LEU A 341 -8.45 -7.25 11.80
N VAL A 342 -8.72 -7.57 10.54
CA VAL A 342 -7.84 -7.28 9.42
C VAL A 342 -8.54 -6.27 8.51
N ALA A 343 -7.82 -5.24 8.11
CA ALA A 343 -8.28 -4.19 7.21
C ALA A 343 -7.33 -4.09 6.02
N HIS A 344 -7.83 -4.19 4.80
CA HIS A 344 -7.01 -4.22 3.59
C HIS A 344 -7.38 -3.09 2.64
N GLY A 345 -6.39 -2.29 2.25
CA GLY A 345 -6.55 -1.19 1.30
C GLY A 345 -6.55 -1.69 -0.13
N THR A 346 -7.63 -1.44 -0.88
CA THR A 346 -7.81 -2.00 -2.23
C THR A 346 -6.87 -1.40 -3.29
N ARG A 347 -6.26 -0.24 -3.02
CA ARG A 347 -5.28 0.38 -3.93
C ARG A 347 -3.87 0.23 -3.43
N SER A 348 -3.65 0.50 -2.14
CA SER A 348 -2.32 0.43 -1.54
C SER A 348 -1.85 -1.01 -1.29
N ARG A 349 -2.79 -1.96 -1.22
CA ARG A 349 -2.56 -3.35 -0.83
C ARG A 349 -1.93 -3.48 0.56
N LEU A 350 -2.02 -2.41 1.37
CA LEU A 350 -1.58 -2.43 2.75
C LEU A 350 -2.59 -3.23 3.56
N THR A 351 -2.08 -4.11 4.41
CA THR A 351 -2.88 -4.88 5.35
C THR A 351 -2.63 -4.36 6.75
N GLY A 352 -3.69 -3.90 7.40
CA GLY A 352 -3.74 -3.48 8.79
C GLY A 352 -4.24 -4.62 9.67
N VAL A 353 -3.59 -4.88 10.80
CA VAL A 353 -4.00 -5.95 11.74
C VAL A 353 -4.01 -5.43 13.17
N VAL A 354 -5.03 -5.85 13.95
CA VAL A 354 -5.04 -5.68 15.42
C VAL A 354 -5.80 -6.80 16.12
N SER A 355 -5.26 -7.24 17.26
CA SER A 355 -5.87 -8.22 18.14
C SER A 355 -6.84 -7.56 19.14
N PHE A 356 -7.97 -8.21 19.43
CA PHE A 356 -8.90 -7.81 20.50
C PHE A 356 -9.49 -9.04 21.20
N VAL A 357 -10.03 -8.84 22.39
CA VAL A 357 -10.58 -9.93 23.23
C VAL A 357 -12.08 -9.76 23.45
N VAL A 358 -12.82 -10.85 23.29
CA VAL A 358 -14.22 -11.00 23.70
C VAL A 358 -14.26 -11.72 25.04
N ARG A 359 -14.82 -11.07 26.07
CA ARG A 359 -14.91 -11.60 27.44
C ARG A 359 -16.27 -12.13 27.81
#